data_AF-A0A9E5CMK7-F1
#
_entry.id   AF-A0A9E5CMK7-F1
#
_cell.length_a   1.000
_cell.length_b   1.000
_cell.length_c   1.000
_cell.angle_alpha   90.00
_cell.angle_beta   90.00
_cell.angle_gamma   90.00
#
_symmetry.space_group_name_H-M   'P 1'
#
loop_
_entity.id
_entity.type
_entity.pdbx_description
1 polymer ?
#
loop_
_entity_poly.entity_id
_entity_poly.type
_entity_poly.pdbx_seq_one_letter_code
_entity_poly.pdbx_strand_id
1 'polypeptide(L)'
;MYDAELDGIDVTFGTSGFLYQNNKLMYDRKTDTLWHSLTGEPVIGELAHSGKKLSRFPVTVTTWEAWVEEHPETTVVSLDTGFRRPYLPPREIGSAYYEYRNSPDAMFPTFTTDSRLAEKDHVVGISSGAGKSTAYLVDQVIAERVINTAVGDVEAVLVGHPLTGVVGVFARDGHVFEIGEPGSDPYQILDESGAVWTATDDALVAEDGRSLARLPARELFWFAWVAFFPGTEVYSGG
;
A
#
# COMPACT_ATOMS: atom_id res chain seq x y z
N MET A 1 5.96 -0.12 -3.58
CA MET A 1 7.40 0.12 -3.86
C MET A 1 7.52 0.66 -5.28
N TYR A 2 8.66 1.20 -5.72
CA TYR A 2 8.84 1.60 -7.12
C TYR A 2 9.87 0.73 -7.81
N ASP A 3 9.66 0.56 -9.11
CA ASP A 3 10.73 0.19 -10.01
C ASP A 3 11.71 1.35 -10.13
N ALA A 4 12.99 1.02 -9.99
CA ALA A 4 14.09 1.97 -10.02
C ALA A 4 14.58 2.18 -11.46
N GLU A 5 13.66 2.13 -12.43
CA GLU A 5 13.91 2.31 -13.86
C GLU A 5 13.09 3.50 -14.39
N LEU A 6 13.72 4.31 -15.24
CA LEU A 6 13.09 5.42 -15.93
C LEU A 6 13.49 5.41 -17.41
N ASP A 7 12.52 5.15 -18.28
CA ASP A 7 12.72 5.00 -19.74
C ASP A 7 13.81 3.98 -20.11
N GLY A 8 13.86 2.82 -19.44
CA GLY A 8 14.89 1.79 -19.68
C GLY A 8 16.25 2.10 -19.07
N ILE A 9 16.34 3.11 -18.20
CA ILE A 9 17.58 3.50 -17.52
C ILE A 9 17.41 3.32 -16.01
N ASP A 10 18.32 2.58 -15.40
CA ASP A 10 18.39 2.47 -13.94
C ASP A 10 18.65 3.84 -13.29
N VAL A 11 17.82 4.15 -12.29
CA VAL A 11 17.90 5.38 -11.49
C VAL A 11 18.05 4.99 -10.02
N THR A 12 18.98 5.62 -9.31
CA THR A 12 19.13 5.40 -7.88
C THR A 12 18.68 6.60 -7.08
N PHE A 13 18.02 6.34 -5.94
CA PHE A 13 17.43 7.38 -5.11
C PHE A 13 18.10 7.51 -3.75
N GLY A 14 18.25 8.75 -3.28
CA GLY A 14 18.70 9.09 -1.93
C GLY A 14 17.57 9.67 -1.08
N THR A 15 17.84 9.84 0.21
CA THR A 15 16.94 10.54 1.15
C THR A 15 17.32 12.02 1.19
N SER A 16 16.40 12.93 0.87
CA SER A 16 16.70 14.37 0.86
C SER A 16 16.68 15.00 2.24
N GLY A 17 15.95 14.40 3.19
CA GLY A 17 15.63 15.02 4.48
C GLY A 17 14.44 15.99 4.44
N PHE A 18 13.92 16.31 3.25
CA PHE A 18 12.74 17.16 3.09
C PHE A 18 11.44 16.37 3.13
N LEU A 19 10.41 17.03 3.67
CA LEU A 19 9.03 16.57 3.68
C LEU A 19 8.15 17.56 2.90
N TYR A 20 7.19 17.02 2.17
CA TYR A 20 6.08 17.76 1.58
C TYR A 20 4.78 17.10 2.04
N GLN A 21 3.94 17.83 2.77
CA GLN A 21 2.72 17.30 3.41
C GLN A 21 2.95 15.96 4.15
N ASN A 22 3.91 15.95 5.10
CA ASN A 22 4.39 14.76 5.84
C ASN A 22 4.95 13.60 5.01
N ASN A 23 5.05 13.74 3.68
CA ASN A 23 5.59 12.70 2.82
C ASN A 23 7.03 13.02 2.43
N LYS A 24 7.87 12.00 2.44
CA LYS A 24 9.29 12.12 2.11
C LYS A 24 9.47 12.52 0.64
N LEU A 25 10.38 13.47 0.41
CA LEU A 25 10.98 13.69 -0.89
C LEU A 25 12.27 12.86 -1.03
N MET A 26 12.36 12.10 -2.11
CA MET A 26 13.59 11.43 -2.53
C MET A 26 14.34 12.35 -3.49
N TYR A 27 15.64 12.17 -3.69
CA TYR A 27 16.34 12.77 -4.82
C TYR A 27 16.90 11.66 -5.70
N ASP A 28 16.86 11.80 -7.03
CA ASP A 28 17.62 10.91 -7.90
C ASP A 28 19.08 11.36 -7.96
N ARG A 29 20.02 10.42 -7.91
CA ARG A 29 21.46 10.75 -7.85
C ARG A 29 22.06 11.25 -9.17
N LYS A 30 21.30 11.20 -10.26
CA LYS A 30 21.80 11.55 -11.59
C LYS A 30 21.60 13.04 -11.90
N THR A 31 20.45 13.59 -11.51
CA THR A 31 20.03 14.95 -11.83
C THR A 31 19.74 15.78 -10.58
N ASP A 32 19.81 15.18 -9.39
CA ASP A 32 19.40 15.76 -8.11
C ASP A 32 17.94 16.26 -8.11
N THR A 33 17.10 15.77 -9.04
CA THR A 33 15.67 16.09 -9.04
C THR A 33 15.03 15.47 -7.80
N LEU A 34 14.18 16.23 -7.12
CA LEU A 34 13.35 15.75 -6.02
C LEU A 34 12.10 15.06 -6.56
N TRP A 35 11.83 13.88 -6.01
CA TRP A 35 10.71 13.02 -6.36
C TRP A 35 9.80 12.77 -5.17
N HIS A 36 8.51 12.77 -5.44
CA HIS A 36 7.51 12.48 -4.43
C HIS A 36 7.43 10.98 -4.16
N SER A 37 7.76 10.52 -2.95
CA SER A 37 7.79 9.08 -2.63
C SER A 37 6.41 8.41 -2.64
N LEU A 38 5.31 9.17 -2.54
CA LEU A 38 3.96 8.62 -2.64
C LEU A 38 3.45 8.51 -4.08
N THR A 39 3.69 9.55 -4.90
CA THR A 39 3.12 9.60 -6.27
C THR A 39 4.07 9.00 -7.31
N GLY A 40 5.38 9.11 -7.09
CA GLY A 40 6.41 8.62 -7.99
C GLY A 40 6.76 9.65 -9.07
N GLU A 41 6.40 10.91 -8.86
CA GLU A 41 6.54 11.99 -9.82
C GLU A 41 7.67 12.94 -9.41
N PRO A 42 8.40 13.51 -10.38
CA PRO A 42 9.40 14.55 -10.12
C PRO A 42 8.69 15.87 -9.82
N VAL A 43 9.12 16.54 -8.75
CA VAL A 43 8.47 17.77 -8.25
C VAL A 43 9.37 19.00 -8.33
N ILE A 44 10.68 18.88 -8.13
CA ILE A 44 11.63 20.01 -8.16
C ILE A 44 12.93 19.55 -8.79
N GLY A 45 13.39 20.20 -9.86
CA GLY A 45 14.64 19.89 -10.54
C GLY A 45 14.47 19.75 -12.05
N GLU A 46 15.48 19.20 -12.72
CA GLU A 46 15.51 19.08 -14.19
C GLU A 46 14.34 18.29 -14.75
N LEU A 47 13.95 17.21 -14.06
CA LEU A 47 12.86 16.35 -14.52
C LEU A 47 11.48 16.87 -14.08
N ALA A 48 11.40 17.99 -13.34
CA ALA A 48 10.12 18.59 -13.00
C ALA A 48 9.36 18.97 -14.28
N HIS A 49 8.07 18.63 -14.34
CA HIS A 49 7.20 18.83 -15.51
C HIS A 49 7.53 17.98 -16.75
N SER A 50 8.42 16.99 -16.65
CA SER A 50 8.69 16.05 -17.75
C SER A 50 7.55 15.08 -18.04
N GLY A 51 6.51 15.03 -17.19
CA GLY A 51 5.44 14.04 -17.26
C GLY A 51 5.85 12.62 -16.84
N LYS A 52 7.11 12.45 -16.39
CA LYS A 52 7.67 11.17 -15.97
C LYS A 52 7.06 10.69 -14.66
N LYS A 53 6.93 9.38 -14.53
CA LYS A 53 6.39 8.73 -13.33
C LYS A 53 7.03 7.35 -13.15
N LEU A 54 7.39 7.03 -11.92
CA LEU A 54 7.95 5.72 -11.58
C LEU A 54 6.85 4.64 -11.57
N SER A 55 7.17 3.51 -12.19
CA SER A 55 6.35 2.30 -12.13
C SER A 55 6.32 1.76 -10.70
N ARG A 56 5.18 1.23 -10.28
CA ARG A 56 4.98 0.76 -8.90
C ARG A 56 4.93 -0.76 -8.85
N PHE A 57 5.54 -1.31 -7.82
CA PHE A 57 5.34 -2.69 -7.41
C PHE A 57 4.33 -2.78 -6.27
N PRO A 58 3.47 -3.82 -6.27
CA PRO A 58 2.66 -4.16 -5.11
C PRO A 58 3.57 -4.47 -3.90
N VAL A 59 3.04 -4.23 -2.70
CA VAL A 59 3.74 -4.49 -1.43
C VAL A 59 2.75 -5.08 -0.45
N THR A 60 3.18 -6.13 0.23
CA THR A 60 2.46 -6.70 1.38
C THR A 60 2.91 -5.99 2.66
N VAL A 61 1.94 -5.53 3.46
CA VAL A 61 2.17 -5.11 4.84
C VAL A 61 1.59 -6.22 5.73
N THR A 62 2.43 -6.83 6.55
CA THR A 62 2.06 -7.96 7.41
C THR A 62 2.90 -7.97 8.68
N THR A 63 2.56 -8.86 9.61
CA THR A 63 3.38 -9.12 10.81
C THR A 63 4.55 -10.03 10.47
N TRP A 64 5.60 -9.97 11.29
CA TRP A 64 6.74 -10.88 11.13
C TRP A 64 6.35 -12.35 11.32
N GLU A 65 5.42 -12.63 12.24
CA GLU A 65 4.91 -13.97 12.49
C GLU A 65 4.23 -14.56 11.25
N ALA A 66 3.27 -13.83 10.67
CA ALA A 66 2.58 -14.24 9.44
C ALA A 66 3.55 -14.41 8.27
N TRP A 67 4.50 -13.47 8.10
CA TRP A 67 5.48 -13.56 7.02
C TRP A 67 6.36 -14.82 7.10
N VAL A 68 6.84 -15.17 8.30
CA VAL A 68 7.71 -16.36 8.48
C VAL A 68 6.94 -17.65 8.33
N GLU A 69 5.66 -17.68 8.71
CA GLU A 69 4.79 -18.84 8.48
C GLU A 69 4.66 -19.14 6.96
N GLU A 70 4.49 -18.11 6.14
CA GLU A 70 4.40 -18.23 4.68
C GLU A 70 5.77 -18.40 3.99
N HIS A 71 6.83 -17.79 4.54
CA HIS A 71 8.17 -17.76 3.97
C HIS A 71 9.25 -18.18 4.98
N PRO A 72 9.30 -19.48 5.37
CA PRO A 72 10.14 -19.96 6.47
C PRO A 72 11.64 -19.82 6.21
N GLU A 73 12.05 -19.72 4.95
CA GLU A 73 13.45 -19.56 4.54
C GLU A 73 13.90 -18.08 4.52
N THR A 74 13.03 -17.13 4.88
CA THR A 74 13.37 -15.70 4.90
C THR A 74 14.48 -15.41 5.91
N THR A 75 15.54 -14.77 5.45
CA THR A 75 16.59 -14.23 6.32
C THR A 75 16.40 -12.74 6.58
N VAL A 76 16.70 -12.29 7.80
CA VAL A 76 16.74 -10.87 8.19
C VAL A 76 18.11 -10.49 8.73
N VAL A 77 18.40 -9.18 8.72
CA VAL A 77 19.62 -8.65 9.33
C VAL A 77 19.59 -8.84 10.84
N SER A 78 20.70 -9.30 11.42
CA SER A 78 20.85 -9.50 12.86
C SER A 78 20.65 -8.19 13.65
N LEU A 79 20.01 -8.31 14.83
CA LEU A 79 19.95 -7.24 15.81
C LEU A 79 21.28 -7.04 16.56
N ASP A 80 22.20 -8.00 16.47
CA ASP A 80 23.59 -7.85 16.94
C ASP A 80 24.38 -7.00 15.94
N THR A 81 24.14 -5.69 15.98
CA THR A 81 24.71 -4.73 15.04
C THR A 81 26.07 -4.18 15.47
N GLY A 82 26.52 -4.46 16.70
CA GLY A 82 27.70 -3.84 17.31
C GLY A 82 27.50 -2.39 17.78
N PHE A 83 26.30 -1.82 17.65
CA PHE A 83 25.98 -0.45 18.10
C PHE A 83 25.23 -0.44 19.44
N ARG A 84 25.45 0.62 20.23
CA ARG A 84 24.80 0.79 21.56
C ARG A 84 23.31 1.13 21.50
N ARG A 85 22.83 1.66 20.36
CA ARG A 85 21.44 2.09 20.23
C ARG A 85 20.57 0.87 19.91
N PRO A 86 19.62 0.50 20.80
CA PRO A 86 18.70 -0.58 20.48
C PRO A 86 17.69 -0.13 19.42
N TYR A 87 17.37 -1.01 18.48
CA TYR A 87 16.29 -0.83 17.51
C TYR A 87 14.98 -1.39 18.07
N LEU A 88 14.43 -0.69 19.06
CA LEU A 88 13.20 -1.13 19.73
C LEU A 88 11.98 -1.00 18.81
N PRO A 89 11.03 -1.95 18.88
CA PRO A 89 9.72 -1.86 18.24
C PRO A 89 9.11 -0.45 18.38
N PRO A 90 8.51 0.12 17.32
CA PRO A 90 8.06 1.52 17.32
C PRO A 90 7.06 1.89 18.42
N ARG A 91 6.35 0.92 19.01
CA ARG A 91 5.37 1.12 20.09
C ARG A 91 5.95 0.86 21.49
N GLU A 92 7.20 0.44 21.60
CA GLU A 92 7.86 0.20 22.89
C GLU A 92 8.45 1.49 23.47
N ILE A 93 8.29 1.68 24.79
CA ILE A 93 8.87 2.81 25.51
C ILE A 93 10.38 2.85 25.30
N GLY A 94 10.91 4.01 24.91
CA GLY A 94 12.33 4.20 24.58
C GLY A 94 12.66 4.03 23.09
N SER A 95 11.71 3.57 22.26
CA SER A 95 11.85 3.63 20.80
C SER A 95 11.86 5.08 20.32
N ALA A 96 12.66 5.35 19.28
CA ALA A 96 12.73 6.66 18.64
C ALA A 96 11.39 7.13 18.05
N TYR A 97 10.46 6.19 17.84
CA TYR A 97 9.16 6.44 17.25
C TYR A 97 8.00 6.32 18.27
N TYR A 98 8.29 6.10 19.55
CA TYR A 98 7.26 5.83 20.57
C TYR A 98 6.19 6.93 20.64
N GLU A 99 6.60 8.18 20.89
CA GLU A 99 5.67 9.32 20.97
C GLU A 99 4.86 9.49 19.69
N TYR A 100 5.53 9.35 18.54
CA TYR A 100 4.87 9.44 17.24
C TYR A 100 3.82 8.35 17.04
N ARG A 101 4.12 7.09 17.39
CA ARG A 101 3.19 5.98 17.19
C ARG A 101 2.03 5.97 18.17
N ASN A 102 2.18 6.62 19.33
CA ASN A 102 1.15 6.68 20.37
C ASN A 102 0.35 7.99 20.40
N SER A 103 0.78 9.02 19.69
CA SER A 103 -0.05 10.19 19.41
C SER A 103 -1.10 9.86 18.33
N PRO A 104 -2.33 10.39 18.40
CA PRO A 104 -3.30 10.28 17.31
C PRO A 104 -2.97 11.19 16.10
N ASP A 105 -2.13 12.20 16.29
CA ASP A 105 -1.92 13.29 15.34
C ASP A 105 -0.72 13.06 14.41
N ALA A 106 -0.75 13.63 13.22
CA ALA A 106 0.41 13.71 12.33
C ALA A 106 1.58 14.45 13.02
N MET A 107 2.82 14.03 12.71
CA MET A 107 4.01 14.62 13.33
C MET A 107 4.22 16.09 12.91
N PHE A 108 3.88 16.41 11.67
CA PHE A 108 3.94 17.75 11.11
C PHE A 108 2.55 18.14 10.57
N PRO A 109 2.25 19.42 10.35
CA PRO A 109 1.00 19.82 9.72
C PRO A 109 0.94 19.43 8.23
N THR A 110 -0.25 19.03 7.76
CA THR A 110 -0.60 18.95 6.31
C THR A 110 -1.39 20.19 5.89
N PHE A 111 -1.44 20.51 4.59
CA PHE A 111 -2.26 21.62 4.11
C PHE A 111 -3.74 21.25 4.04
N THR A 112 -4.01 19.95 3.87
CA THR A 112 -5.34 19.37 3.87
C THR A 112 -5.62 18.70 5.20
N THR A 113 -6.69 19.11 5.86
CA THR A 113 -7.30 18.42 7.01
C THR A 113 -8.62 17.83 6.56
N ASP A 114 -8.90 16.59 6.93
CA ASP A 114 -10.11 15.90 6.53
C ASP A 114 -10.67 15.07 7.69
N SER A 115 -11.91 15.36 8.08
CA SER A 115 -12.57 14.75 9.25
C SER A 115 -13.39 13.51 8.94
N ARG A 116 -13.35 12.98 7.72
CA ARG A 116 -14.08 11.76 7.35
C ARG A 116 -13.53 10.52 8.05
N LEU A 117 -12.24 10.50 8.34
CA LEU A 117 -11.50 9.45 9.06
C LEU A 117 -10.52 10.09 10.04
N ALA A 118 -10.06 9.34 11.05
CA ALA A 118 -9.00 9.82 11.93
C ALA A 118 -7.67 9.88 11.16
N GLU A 119 -6.78 10.80 11.54
CA GLU A 119 -5.54 11.06 10.78
C GLU A 119 -4.70 9.80 10.55
N LYS A 120 -4.61 8.94 11.58
CA LYS A 120 -3.84 7.70 11.57
C LYS A 120 -4.67 6.44 11.29
N ASP A 121 -5.88 6.58 10.77
CA ASP A 121 -6.58 5.42 10.22
C ASP A 121 -5.78 4.85 9.04
N HIS A 122 -5.61 3.54 9.02
CA HIS A 122 -4.95 2.85 7.93
C HIS A 122 -5.92 2.65 6.78
N VAL A 123 -5.55 3.14 5.61
CA VAL A 123 -6.34 3.02 4.39
C VAL A 123 -5.54 2.38 3.27
N VAL A 124 -6.21 1.54 2.49
CA VAL A 124 -5.74 1.15 1.16
C VAL A 124 -6.31 2.15 0.16
N GLY A 125 -5.44 2.83 -0.57
CA GLY A 125 -5.82 3.79 -1.60
C GLY A 125 -5.71 3.21 -3.01
N ILE A 126 -6.77 3.35 -3.80
CA ILE A 126 -6.78 3.04 -5.24
C ILE A 126 -6.97 4.35 -6.01
N SER A 127 -6.15 4.58 -7.03
CA SER A 127 -6.23 5.76 -7.91
C SER A 127 -6.16 5.37 -9.37
N SER A 128 -7.03 5.94 -10.18
CA SER A 128 -7.11 5.78 -11.64
C SER A 128 -6.20 6.74 -12.39
N GLY A 129 -5.86 6.40 -13.64
CA GLY A 129 -5.18 7.32 -14.55
C GLY A 129 -6.01 8.57 -14.88
N ALA A 130 -7.34 8.44 -14.81
CA ALA A 130 -8.30 9.52 -15.04
C ALA A 130 -8.50 10.46 -13.82
N GLY A 131 -7.74 10.27 -12.73
CA GLY A 131 -7.76 11.15 -11.56
C GLY A 131 -8.88 10.88 -10.54
N LYS A 132 -9.69 9.83 -10.74
CA LYS A 132 -10.57 9.30 -9.67
C LYS A 132 -9.76 8.50 -8.66
N SER A 133 -10.17 8.53 -7.41
CA SER A 133 -9.53 7.78 -6.33
C SER A 133 -10.54 7.40 -5.24
N THR A 134 -10.32 6.25 -4.60
CA THR A 134 -11.13 5.77 -3.48
C THR A 134 -10.22 5.21 -2.39
N ALA A 135 -10.55 5.49 -1.13
CA ALA A 135 -9.88 4.97 0.05
C ALA A 135 -10.77 3.94 0.75
N TYR A 136 -10.17 2.84 1.19
CA TYR A 136 -10.82 1.74 1.91
C TYR A 136 -10.13 1.57 3.25
N LEU A 137 -10.86 1.60 4.36
CA LEU A 137 -10.30 1.31 5.68
C LEU A 137 -9.81 -0.13 5.73
N VAL A 138 -8.56 -0.35 6.16
CA VAL A 138 -7.96 -1.69 6.25
C VAL A 138 -8.84 -2.63 7.08
N ASP A 139 -9.28 -2.19 8.26
CA ASP A 139 -10.14 -2.97 9.15
C ASP A 139 -11.47 -3.36 8.49
N GLN A 140 -12.02 -2.48 7.65
CA GLN A 140 -13.25 -2.75 6.90
C GLN A 140 -13.01 -3.79 5.80
N VAL A 141 -11.91 -3.67 5.05
CA VAL A 141 -11.56 -4.65 4.01
C VAL A 141 -11.35 -6.04 4.63
N ILE A 142 -10.72 -6.11 5.80
CA ILE A 142 -10.51 -7.35 6.54
C ILE A 142 -11.86 -7.94 7.01
N ALA A 143 -12.76 -7.10 7.52
CA ALA A 143 -14.08 -7.53 7.99
C ALA A 143 -14.99 -8.03 6.86
N GLU A 144 -15.02 -7.34 5.72
CA GLU A 144 -15.81 -7.72 4.55
C GLU A 144 -15.14 -8.84 3.73
N ARG A 145 -13.84 -9.07 3.90
CA ARG A 145 -12.96 -10.02 3.18
C ARG A 145 -12.86 -9.84 1.67
N VAL A 146 -13.95 -9.55 0.97
CA VAL A 146 -14.00 -9.40 -0.50
C VAL A 146 -14.78 -8.15 -0.85
N ILE A 147 -14.09 -7.17 -1.46
CA ILE A 147 -14.72 -5.94 -1.95
C ILE A 147 -14.45 -5.83 -3.45
N ASN A 148 -15.49 -6.04 -4.24
CA ASN A 148 -15.46 -5.74 -5.67
C ASN A 148 -15.63 -4.24 -5.88
N THR A 149 -14.76 -3.64 -6.69
CA THR A 149 -14.79 -2.19 -6.88
C THR A 149 -14.31 -1.75 -8.26
N ALA A 150 -14.70 -0.53 -8.61
CA ALA A 150 -14.24 0.14 -9.82
C ALA A 150 -13.93 1.60 -9.49
N VAL A 151 -12.67 1.99 -9.64
CA VAL A 151 -12.22 3.37 -9.43
C VAL A 151 -11.76 3.91 -10.78
N GLY A 152 -12.62 4.68 -11.44
CA GLY A 152 -12.34 5.13 -12.81
C GLY A 152 -12.24 3.96 -13.78
N ASP A 153 -11.05 3.77 -14.36
CA ASP A 153 -10.70 2.68 -15.26
C ASP A 153 -10.07 1.47 -14.54
N VAL A 154 -9.89 1.55 -13.22
CA VAL A 154 -9.30 0.47 -12.42
C VAL A 154 -10.42 -0.44 -11.89
N GLU A 155 -10.61 -1.59 -12.52
CA GLU A 155 -11.48 -2.65 -12.01
C GLU A 155 -10.67 -3.59 -11.10
N ALA A 156 -11.03 -3.62 -9.83
CA ALA A 156 -10.26 -4.32 -8.80
C ALA A 156 -11.14 -5.12 -7.84
N VAL A 157 -10.52 -6.10 -7.19
CA VAL A 157 -11.03 -6.76 -6.00
C VAL A 157 -10.03 -6.56 -4.88
N LEU A 158 -10.50 -6.10 -3.72
CA LEU A 158 -9.72 -6.12 -2.49
C LEU A 158 -10.02 -7.42 -1.74
N VAL A 159 -8.97 -8.13 -1.35
CA VAL A 159 -9.05 -9.38 -0.58
C VAL A 159 -8.37 -9.13 0.77
N GLY A 160 -9.17 -9.07 1.82
CA GLY A 160 -8.72 -8.90 3.20
C GLY A 160 -8.54 -10.24 3.90
N HIS A 161 -7.35 -10.50 4.40
CA HIS A 161 -7.02 -11.74 5.09
C HIS A 161 -7.29 -11.62 6.59
N PRO A 162 -8.28 -12.36 7.15
CA PRO A 162 -8.75 -12.16 8.52
C PRO A 162 -7.74 -12.50 9.62
N LEU A 163 -6.75 -13.36 9.36
CA LEU A 163 -5.74 -13.76 10.37
C LEU A 163 -4.50 -12.86 10.33
N THR A 164 -3.89 -12.69 9.15
CA THR A 164 -2.68 -11.89 8.95
C THR A 164 -2.92 -10.39 8.88
N GLY A 165 -4.15 -9.95 8.59
CA GLY A 165 -4.49 -8.54 8.35
C GLY A 165 -4.02 -8.01 6.99
N VAL A 166 -3.47 -8.87 6.13
CA VAL A 166 -3.01 -8.48 4.79
C VAL A 166 -4.19 -8.07 3.93
N VAL A 167 -4.04 -6.97 3.20
CA VAL A 167 -4.97 -6.60 2.12
C VAL A 167 -4.25 -6.73 0.78
N GLY A 168 -4.72 -7.67 -0.04
CA GLY A 168 -4.36 -7.79 -1.45
C GLY A 168 -5.31 -6.97 -2.32
N VAL A 169 -4.79 -6.36 -3.39
CA VAL A 169 -5.62 -5.71 -4.42
C VAL A 169 -5.26 -6.34 -5.75
N PHE A 170 -6.25 -6.91 -6.43
CA PHE A 170 -6.04 -7.67 -7.67
C PHE A 170 -6.92 -7.10 -8.78
N ALA A 171 -6.46 -7.25 -10.01
CA ALA A 171 -7.28 -6.96 -11.18
C ALA A 171 -8.52 -7.87 -11.15
N ARG A 172 -9.65 -7.33 -11.61
CA ARG A 172 -10.91 -8.08 -11.64
C ARG A 172 -11.23 -8.65 -13.03
N ASP A 173 -10.81 -7.95 -14.09
CA ASP A 173 -11.03 -8.33 -15.50
C ASP A 173 -12.46 -8.80 -15.79
N GLY A 174 -13.46 -8.08 -15.24
CA GLY A 174 -14.88 -8.38 -15.41
C GLY A 174 -15.50 -9.39 -14.42
N HIS A 175 -14.71 -10.23 -13.73
CA HIS A 175 -15.21 -11.21 -12.76
C HIS A 175 -15.91 -10.60 -11.56
N VAL A 176 -16.82 -11.29 -10.89
CA VAL A 176 -17.37 -10.82 -9.60
C VAL A 176 -17.04 -11.86 -8.55
N PHE A 177 -16.32 -11.43 -7.51
CA PHE A 177 -15.86 -12.33 -6.47
C PHE A 177 -16.74 -12.31 -5.23
N GLU A 178 -16.87 -13.44 -4.56
CA GLU A 178 -17.52 -13.55 -3.26
C GLU A 178 -16.68 -14.37 -2.29
N ILE A 179 -16.99 -14.23 -1.00
CA ILE A 179 -16.36 -15.02 0.06
C ILE A 179 -16.79 -16.48 -0.12
N GLY A 180 -15.86 -17.42 0.02
CA GLY A 180 -16.20 -18.84 0.10
C GLY A 180 -17.04 -19.20 1.33
N GLU A 181 -17.51 -20.45 1.39
CA GLU A 181 -18.28 -20.97 2.53
C GLU A 181 -17.57 -20.77 3.88
N PRO A 182 -18.30 -20.63 5.00
CA PRO A 182 -17.69 -20.49 6.33
C PRO A 182 -16.70 -21.62 6.64
N GLY A 183 -15.48 -21.24 7.05
CA GLY A 183 -14.39 -22.20 7.31
C GLY A 183 -13.53 -22.55 6.08
N SER A 184 -13.82 -21.96 4.92
CA SER A 184 -12.92 -21.96 3.76
C SER A 184 -11.57 -21.33 4.10
N ASP A 185 -10.57 -21.71 3.32
CA ASP A 185 -9.23 -21.13 3.37
C ASP A 185 -9.33 -19.58 3.28
N PRO A 186 -8.71 -18.83 4.22
CA PRO A 186 -8.79 -17.39 4.23
C PRO A 186 -8.21 -16.71 2.97
N TYR A 187 -7.34 -17.38 2.23
CA TYR A 187 -6.78 -16.92 0.96
C TYR A 187 -7.69 -17.20 -0.24
N GLN A 188 -8.76 -17.98 -0.08
CA GLN A 188 -9.63 -18.39 -1.18
C GLN A 188 -10.91 -17.56 -1.29
N ILE A 189 -11.28 -17.24 -2.53
CA ILE A 189 -12.51 -16.55 -2.92
C ILE A 189 -13.13 -17.27 -4.12
N LEU A 190 -14.42 -17.03 -4.39
CA LEU A 190 -15.15 -17.64 -5.50
C LEU A 190 -15.47 -16.60 -6.57
N ASP A 191 -15.35 -16.96 -7.85
CA ASP A 191 -15.90 -16.13 -8.93
C ASP A 191 -17.40 -16.41 -9.17
N GLU A 192 -18.02 -15.67 -10.09
CA GLU A 192 -19.44 -15.77 -10.41
C GLU A 192 -19.90 -17.15 -10.92
N SER A 193 -18.95 -18.01 -11.32
CA SER A 193 -19.22 -19.39 -11.74
C SER A 193 -19.05 -20.41 -10.61
N GLY A 194 -18.59 -19.95 -9.44
CA GLY A 194 -18.22 -20.79 -8.30
C GLY A 194 -16.82 -21.39 -8.40
N ALA A 195 -15.97 -20.92 -9.32
CA ALA A 195 -14.59 -21.38 -9.39
C ALA A 195 -13.77 -20.76 -8.25
N VAL A 196 -12.86 -21.56 -7.68
CA VAL A 196 -12.01 -21.12 -6.57
C VAL A 196 -10.78 -20.38 -7.09
N TRP A 197 -10.51 -19.23 -6.48
CA TRP A 197 -9.34 -18.41 -6.72
C TRP A 197 -8.58 -18.18 -5.41
N THR A 198 -7.26 -18.38 -5.45
CA THR A 198 -6.36 -18.20 -4.29
C THR A 198 -5.58 -16.90 -4.45
N ALA A 199 -5.71 -16.01 -3.46
CA ALA A 199 -4.91 -14.80 -3.36
C ALA A 199 -3.49 -15.15 -2.89
N THR A 200 -2.51 -14.86 -3.73
CA THR A 200 -1.08 -15.01 -3.42
C THR A 200 -0.41 -13.64 -3.33
N ASP A 201 0.87 -13.61 -2.99
CA ASP A 201 1.65 -12.37 -2.98
C ASP A 201 1.75 -11.71 -4.36
N ASP A 202 1.69 -12.45 -5.46
CA ASP A 202 1.94 -11.91 -6.79
C ASP A 202 0.67 -11.78 -7.64
N ALA A 203 -0.34 -12.62 -7.37
CA ALA A 203 -1.53 -12.71 -8.19
C ALA A 203 -2.71 -13.40 -7.47
N LEU A 204 -3.89 -13.22 -8.04
CA LEU A 204 -5.06 -14.03 -7.73
C LEU A 204 -5.12 -15.17 -8.76
N VAL A 205 -5.06 -16.42 -8.32
CA VAL A 205 -4.85 -17.59 -9.19
C VAL A 205 -6.00 -18.58 -9.07
N ALA A 206 -6.64 -18.89 -10.19
CA ALA A 206 -7.68 -19.91 -10.27
C ALA A 206 -7.09 -21.32 -10.25
N GLU A 207 -7.88 -22.30 -9.80
CA GLU A 207 -7.49 -23.72 -9.85
C GLU A 207 -7.20 -24.24 -11.27
N ASP A 208 -7.80 -23.64 -12.29
CA ASP A 208 -7.59 -23.99 -13.70
C ASP A 208 -6.37 -23.29 -14.34
N GLY A 209 -5.62 -22.51 -13.56
CA GLY A 209 -4.41 -21.83 -13.98
C GLY A 209 -4.61 -20.43 -14.56
N ARG A 210 -5.85 -19.93 -14.65
CA ARG A 210 -6.08 -18.49 -14.89
C ARG A 210 -5.47 -17.66 -13.77
N SER A 211 -5.02 -16.45 -14.10
CA SER A 211 -4.37 -15.57 -13.12
C SER A 211 -4.70 -14.11 -13.40
N LEU A 212 -4.98 -13.37 -12.34
CA LEU A 212 -5.24 -11.93 -12.34
C LEU A 212 -4.12 -11.22 -11.59
N ALA A 213 -3.55 -10.20 -12.21
CA ALA A 213 -2.38 -9.50 -11.69
C ALA A 213 -2.69 -8.80 -10.34
N ARG A 214 -1.75 -8.85 -9.40
CA ARG A 214 -1.79 -7.97 -8.23
C ARG A 214 -1.53 -6.53 -8.66
N LEU A 215 -2.43 -5.64 -8.26
CA LEU A 215 -2.35 -4.23 -8.57
C LEU A 215 -1.51 -3.49 -7.52
N PRO A 216 -0.74 -2.47 -7.90
CA PRO A 216 0.02 -1.66 -6.97
C PRO A 216 -0.89 -0.75 -6.15
N ALA A 217 -1.35 -1.24 -5.00
CA ALA A 217 -2.04 -0.44 -3.98
C ALA A 217 -1.09 -0.04 -2.85
N ARG A 218 -1.46 0.99 -2.08
CA ARG A 218 -0.70 1.43 -0.91
C ARG A 218 -1.58 1.44 0.32
N GLU A 219 -1.10 0.79 1.35
CA GLU A 219 -1.55 1.02 2.72
C GLU A 219 -0.80 2.21 3.31
N LEU A 220 -1.54 3.21 3.78
CA LEU A 220 -1.02 4.45 4.33
C LEU A 220 -1.92 4.95 5.44
N PHE A 221 -1.43 5.89 6.24
CA PHE A 221 -2.30 6.69 7.09
C PHE A 221 -3.20 7.62 6.25
N TRP A 222 -4.43 7.83 6.70
CA TRP A 222 -5.42 8.69 6.07
C TRP A 222 -4.88 10.09 5.78
N PHE A 223 -4.20 10.73 6.74
CA PHE A 223 -3.63 12.07 6.56
C PHE A 223 -2.66 12.11 5.36
N ALA A 224 -1.93 11.02 5.12
CA ALA A 224 -0.94 10.93 4.06
C ALA A 224 -1.59 10.68 2.70
N TRP A 225 -2.70 9.95 2.66
CA TRP A 225 -3.47 9.72 1.43
C TRP A 225 -4.23 10.98 1.00
N VAL A 226 -5.04 11.54 1.90
CA VAL A 226 -5.96 12.65 1.56
C VAL A 226 -5.22 13.94 1.20
N ALA A 227 -4.00 14.13 1.69
CA ALA A 227 -3.13 15.25 1.31
C ALA A 227 -2.81 15.29 -0.20
N PHE A 228 -2.85 14.14 -0.88
CA PHE A 228 -2.55 14.01 -2.32
C PHE A 228 -3.78 13.64 -3.15
N PHE A 229 -4.80 13.08 -2.52
CA PHE A 229 -6.07 12.71 -3.14
C PHE A 229 -7.24 13.35 -2.38
N PRO A 230 -7.34 14.69 -2.30
CA PRO A 230 -8.35 15.36 -1.47
C PRO A 230 -9.78 15.07 -1.93
N GLY A 231 -9.97 14.85 -3.23
CA GLY A 231 -11.25 14.45 -3.83
C GLY A 231 -11.55 12.95 -3.75
N THR A 232 -10.74 12.16 -3.03
CA THR A 232 -10.97 10.72 -2.89
C THR A 232 -12.34 10.45 -2.29
N GLU A 233 -13.02 9.45 -2.82
CA GLU A 233 -14.18 8.86 -2.13
C GLU A 233 -13.67 8.02 -0.95
N VAL A 234 -14.50 7.89 0.08
CA VAL A 234 -14.26 6.96 1.19
C VAL A 234 -15.32 5.87 1.05
N TYR A 235 -14.86 4.63 0.89
CA TYR A 235 -15.76 3.49 0.83
C TYR A 235 -16.50 3.34 2.17
N SER A 236 -17.81 3.15 2.11
CA SER A 236 -18.68 3.10 3.30
C SER A 236 -19.39 1.75 3.48
N GLY A 237 -19.04 0.73 2.69
CA GLY A 237 -19.73 -0.56 2.72
C GLY A 237 -21.11 -0.54 2.05
N GLY A 238 -21.64 -1.73 1.79
CA GLY A 238 -23.02 -1.98 1.37
C GLY A 238 -23.77 -2.84 2.38
#